data_AF-L8TT40-F1
#
_entry.id   AF-L8TT40-F1
#
_cell.length_a   1.000
_cell.length_b   1.000
_cell.length_c   1.000
_cell.angle_alpha   90.00
_cell.angle_beta   90.00
_cell.angle_gamma   90.00
#
_symmetry.space_group_name_H-M   'P 1'
#
loop_
_entity.id
_entity.type
_entity.pdbx_description
1 polymer ?
#
loop_
_entity_poly.entity_id
_entity_poly.type
_entity_poly.pdbx_seq_one_letter_code
_entity_poly.pdbx_strand_id
1 'polypeptide(L)'
;MEGAAVVGDRSSQPGPGLSSAGGQAVQPSLLQGFPSRKLPGGAAMAAALPVARVLVESSLPHLDRPFDYAVPASMDDEARPGVRVKVSFNGQDLAGFLLERLAESDAGTTLLPLAKVVSPVPVLTPAVRDLAAAVAARYAGTLSDVLRLAVPPRVARLDKEFPAAAVQDGGEPAPADPGTVSGGEAAPAVTGLPGTSAWSAYRNGPAFLRHLGSGGSPRAVINPLQGYGPGGWPRLLA
;
A
#
# COMPACT_ATOMS: atom_id res chain seq x y z
N MET A 1 -39.21 -63.08 -48.57
CA MET A 1 -40.50 -62.87 -47.90
C MET A 1 -40.83 -64.18 -47.21
N GLU A 2 -40.90 -64.34 -45.90
CA GLU A 2 -40.97 -63.37 -44.80
C GLU A 2 -40.63 -64.18 -43.53
N GLY A 3 -39.72 -63.67 -42.69
CA GLY A 3 -39.30 -64.34 -41.47
C GLY A 3 -40.29 -64.08 -40.34
N ALA A 4 -40.85 -65.14 -39.77
CA ALA A 4 -41.62 -65.09 -38.52
C ALA A 4 -40.73 -65.53 -37.36
N ALA A 5 -40.39 -64.60 -36.47
CA ALA A 5 -39.82 -64.90 -35.16
C ALA A 5 -40.46 -64.00 -34.12
N VAL A 6 -41.25 -64.65 -33.26
CA VAL A 6 -41.87 -64.14 -32.03
C VAL A 6 -40.77 -63.64 -31.08
N VAL A 7 -40.86 -62.37 -30.67
CA VAL A 7 -40.09 -61.82 -29.55
C VAL A 7 -41.05 -61.62 -28.38
N GLY A 8 -40.90 -62.48 -27.37
CA GLY A 8 -41.53 -62.35 -26.07
C GLY A 8 -40.71 -61.46 -25.14
N ASP A 9 -41.47 -60.67 -24.38
CA ASP A 9 -41.22 -60.11 -23.04
C ASP A 9 -39.87 -59.46 -22.72
N ARG A 10 -39.88 -58.12 -22.63
CA ARG A 10 -38.89 -57.34 -21.89
C ARG A 10 -39.59 -56.69 -20.71
N SER A 11 -39.54 -57.39 -19.58
CA SER A 11 -39.77 -56.84 -18.25
C SER A 11 -38.93 -55.58 -18.03
N SER A 12 -39.63 -54.49 -17.70
CA SER A 12 -39.07 -53.16 -17.43
C SER A 12 -38.40 -53.14 -16.05
N GLN A 13 -37.11 -52.79 -15.98
CA GLN A 13 -36.45 -52.43 -14.72
C GLN A 13 -36.33 -50.89 -14.62
N PRO A 14 -36.72 -50.28 -13.50
CA PRO A 14 -36.56 -48.84 -13.29
C PRO A 14 -35.09 -48.50 -13.03
N GLY A 15 -34.63 -47.38 -13.61
CA GLY A 15 -33.26 -46.89 -13.50
C GLY A 15 -32.85 -46.47 -12.08
N PRO A 16 -31.54 -46.40 -11.79
CA PRO A 16 -31.04 -46.03 -10.47
C PRO A 16 -31.33 -44.55 -10.20
N GLY A 17 -32.22 -44.31 -9.22
CA GLY A 17 -32.45 -43.00 -8.66
C GLY A 17 -31.18 -42.44 -8.02
N LEU A 18 -30.92 -41.16 -8.30
CA LEU A 18 -29.93 -40.37 -7.59
C LEU A 18 -30.38 -40.26 -6.12
N SER A 19 -29.84 -41.11 -5.26
CA SER A 19 -29.98 -40.99 -3.81
C SER A 19 -29.38 -39.66 -3.34
N SER A 20 -30.23 -38.67 -3.08
CA SER A 20 -29.85 -37.45 -2.39
C SER A 20 -29.47 -37.80 -0.95
N ALA A 21 -28.19 -37.72 -0.62
CA ALA A 21 -27.72 -37.77 0.75
C ALA A 21 -28.45 -36.69 1.56
N GLY A 22 -29.14 -37.11 2.64
CA GLY A 22 -29.98 -36.29 3.50
C GLY A 22 -29.21 -35.29 4.37
N GLY A 23 -28.53 -34.34 3.74
CA GLY A 23 -28.18 -33.07 4.37
C GLY A 23 -29.43 -32.20 4.36
N GLN A 24 -30.18 -32.20 5.46
CA GLN A 24 -31.35 -31.33 5.64
C GLN A 24 -30.93 -29.89 5.33
N ALA A 25 -31.48 -29.30 4.27
CA ALA A 25 -31.23 -27.90 3.95
C ALA A 25 -31.94 -27.04 5.01
N VAL A 26 -31.21 -26.73 6.08
CA VAL A 26 -31.71 -25.86 7.14
C VAL A 26 -31.68 -24.44 6.59
N GLN A 27 -32.86 -23.86 6.34
CA GLN A 27 -32.96 -22.41 6.15
C GLN A 27 -32.60 -21.75 7.49
N PRO A 28 -31.51 -20.95 7.57
CA PRO A 28 -31.19 -20.24 8.80
C PRO A 28 -32.29 -19.21 9.07
N SER A 29 -32.84 -19.24 10.29
CA SER A 29 -33.78 -18.22 10.75
C SER A 29 -33.09 -16.85 10.73
N LEU A 30 -33.77 -15.84 10.21
CA LEU A 30 -33.26 -14.46 10.10
C LEU A 30 -32.93 -13.83 11.46
N LEU A 31 -33.39 -14.42 12.58
CA LEU A 31 -33.14 -13.96 13.94
C LEU A 31 -31.73 -14.33 14.45
N GLN A 32 -31.01 -15.27 13.82
CA GLN A 32 -29.70 -15.73 14.28
C GLN A 32 -28.50 -14.92 13.73
N GLY A 33 -28.72 -13.94 12.85
CA GLY A 33 -27.63 -13.22 12.16
C GLY A 33 -26.92 -14.06 11.10
N PHE A 34 -26.16 -13.41 10.23
CA PHE A 34 -25.44 -14.11 9.15
C PHE A 34 -24.16 -14.76 9.68
N PRO A 35 -23.88 -16.03 9.34
CA PRO A 35 -22.67 -16.71 9.79
C PRO A 35 -21.43 -16.01 9.21
N SER A 36 -20.39 -15.85 10.03
CA SER A 36 -19.12 -15.30 9.59
C SER A 36 -18.45 -16.20 8.55
N ARG A 37 -17.97 -15.59 7.46
CA ARG A 37 -17.25 -16.31 6.40
C ARG A 37 -15.94 -16.87 6.97
N LYS A 38 -15.74 -18.18 6.81
CA LYS A 38 -14.53 -18.88 7.29
C LYS A 38 -13.45 -18.90 6.21
N LEU A 39 -12.21 -18.70 6.64
CA LEU A 39 -11.02 -18.79 5.79
C LEU A 39 -10.57 -20.24 5.61
N PRO A 40 -9.78 -20.53 4.56
CA PRO A 40 -8.93 -21.73 4.55
C PRO A 40 -8.10 -21.78 5.83
N GLY A 41 -8.20 -22.87 6.59
CA GLY A 41 -7.59 -22.99 7.93
C GLY A 41 -8.53 -22.67 9.11
N GLY A 42 -9.79 -22.30 8.86
CA GLY A 42 -10.84 -22.20 9.88
C GLY A 42 -10.90 -20.89 10.67
N ALA A 43 -10.00 -19.93 10.41
CA ALA A 43 -10.04 -18.61 11.00
C ALA A 43 -11.28 -17.82 10.52
N ALA A 44 -11.91 -17.08 11.42
CA ALA A 44 -13.00 -16.17 11.06
C ALA A 44 -12.42 -14.94 10.34
N MET A 45 -13.09 -14.50 9.26
CA MET A 45 -12.80 -13.21 8.64
C MET A 45 -13.27 -12.06 9.54
N ALA A 46 -12.65 -10.90 9.38
CA ALA A 46 -13.13 -9.64 9.95
C ALA A 46 -14.62 -9.40 9.60
N ALA A 47 -15.34 -8.70 10.47
CA ALA A 47 -16.76 -8.42 10.26
C ALA A 47 -16.98 -7.30 9.24
N ALA A 48 -16.13 -6.28 9.26
CA ALA A 48 -16.17 -5.14 8.35
C ALA A 48 -14.97 -5.14 7.40
N LEU A 49 -15.21 -4.77 6.14
CA LEU A 49 -14.20 -4.65 5.08
C LEU A 49 -13.17 -5.80 5.09
N PRO A 50 -13.60 -7.07 4.97
CA PRO A 50 -12.76 -8.21 5.28
C PRO A 50 -11.74 -8.56 4.20
N VAL A 51 -11.67 -7.80 3.12
CA VAL A 51 -10.68 -7.96 2.05
C VAL A 51 -9.63 -6.87 2.20
N ALA A 52 -8.36 -7.25 2.18
CA ALA A 52 -7.22 -6.34 2.11
C ALA A 52 -6.60 -6.42 0.71
N ARG A 53 -6.51 -5.28 0.04
CA ARG A 53 -5.78 -5.16 -1.23
C ARG A 53 -4.34 -4.79 -0.94
N VAL A 54 -3.41 -5.68 -1.28
CA VAL A 54 -2.00 -5.60 -0.89
C VAL A 54 -1.12 -5.47 -2.12
N LEU A 55 -0.22 -4.49 -2.12
CA LEU A 55 0.90 -4.45 -3.06
C LEU A 55 2.05 -5.30 -2.48
N VAL A 56 2.44 -6.35 -3.19
CA VAL A 56 3.51 -7.25 -2.76
C VAL A 56 4.87 -6.67 -3.13
N GLU A 57 5.78 -6.60 -2.17
CA GLU A 57 7.17 -6.20 -2.40
C GLU A 57 7.90 -7.34 -3.11
N SER A 58 8.00 -7.26 -4.43
CA SER A 58 8.73 -8.19 -5.30
C SER A 58 9.61 -7.42 -6.31
N SER A 59 10.72 -8.03 -6.71
CA SER A 59 11.58 -7.54 -7.79
C SER A 59 11.08 -7.92 -9.19
N LEU A 60 10.00 -8.71 -9.27
CA LEU A 60 9.43 -9.20 -10.52
C LEU A 60 8.37 -8.22 -11.05
N PRO A 61 8.55 -7.60 -12.24
CA PRO A 61 7.62 -6.59 -12.74
C PRO A 61 6.18 -7.07 -12.94
N HIS A 62 6.00 -8.34 -13.28
CA HIS A 62 4.65 -8.92 -13.45
C HIS A 62 3.89 -9.07 -12.12
N LEU A 63 4.55 -8.89 -10.97
CA LEU A 63 3.95 -8.87 -9.64
C LEU A 63 3.73 -7.45 -9.11
N ASP A 64 4.05 -6.41 -9.88
CA ASP A 64 3.81 -5.01 -9.50
C ASP A 64 2.35 -4.61 -9.71
N ARG A 65 1.44 -5.32 -9.03
CA ARG A 65 0.02 -5.04 -9.01
C ARG A 65 -0.57 -5.38 -7.64
N PRO A 66 -1.74 -4.84 -7.29
CA PRO A 66 -2.41 -5.23 -6.07
C PRO A 66 -2.95 -6.67 -6.14
N PHE A 67 -2.92 -7.36 -5.01
CA PHE A 67 -3.48 -8.69 -4.80
C PHE A 67 -4.44 -8.66 -3.61
N ASP A 68 -5.58 -9.33 -3.74
CA ASP A 68 -6.58 -9.37 -2.68
C ASP A 68 -6.31 -10.53 -1.72
N TYR A 69 -6.32 -10.23 -0.43
CA TYR A 69 -6.19 -11.18 0.68
C TYR A 69 -7.36 -11.01 1.62
N ALA A 70 -7.70 -12.05 2.37
CA ALA A 70 -8.70 -11.93 3.42
C ALA A 70 -8.07 -11.58 4.76
N VAL A 71 -8.70 -10.66 5.49
CA VAL A 71 -8.26 -10.19 6.80
C VAL A 71 -8.85 -11.10 7.88
N PRO A 72 -8.03 -11.84 8.65
CA PRO A 72 -8.50 -12.57 9.81
C PRO A 72 -9.05 -11.62 10.87
N ALA A 73 -10.10 -12.01 11.59
CA ALA A 73 -10.72 -11.21 12.65
C ALA A 73 -9.73 -10.79 13.75
N SER A 74 -8.70 -11.61 14.02
CA SER A 74 -7.65 -11.30 15.00
C SER A 74 -6.73 -10.15 14.58
N MET A 75 -6.73 -9.76 13.30
CA MET A 75 -5.89 -8.69 12.76
C MET A 75 -6.71 -7.46 12.33
N ASP A 76 -8.02 -7.44 12.61
CA ASP A 76 -8.94 -6.43 12.10
C ASP A 76 -8.54 -5.00 12.48
N ASP A 77 -8.17 -4.79 13.74
CA ASP A 77 -7.79 -3.48 14.28
C ASP A 77 -6.43 -2.97 13.76
N GLU A 78 -5.50 -3.90 13.49
CA GLU A 78 -4.12 -3.61 13.07
C GLU A 78 -3.98 -3.46 11.56
N ALA A 79 -4.79 -4.18 10.77
CA ALA A 79 -4.73 -4.23 9.32
C ALA A 79 -5.34 -2.96 8.70
N ARG A 80 -4.71 -1.80 8.91
CA ARG A 80 -5.15 -0.51 8.36
C ARG A 80 -4.50 -0.20 7.01
N PRO A 81 -5.13 0.60 6.14
CA PRO A 81 -4.47 1.12 4.94
C PRO A 81 -3.16 1.83 5.28
N GLY A 82 -2.13 1.58 4.47
CA GLY A 82 -0.79 2.15 4.61
C GLY A 82 0.17 1.36 5.51
N VAL A 83 -0.31 0.32 6.22
CA VAL A 83 0.54 -0.49 7.09
C VAL A 83 1.35 -1.53 6.30
N ARG A 84 2.46 -1.97 6.89
CA ARG A 84 3.23 -3.09 6.36
C ARG A 84 2.67 -4.43 6.81
N VAL A 85 2.60 -5.35 5.86
CA VAL A 85 2.09 -6.71 6.07
C VAL A 85 3.07 -7.75 5.53
N LYS A 86 2.88 -8.99 5.97
CA LYS A 86 3.40 -10.17 5.29
C LYS A 86 2.24 -10.95 4.70
N VAL A 87 2.45 -11.47 3.51
CA VAL A 87 1.49 -12.29 2.78
C VAL A 87 2.15 -13.57 2.29
N SER A 88 1.39 -14.66 2.27
CA SER A 88 1.86 -15.88 1.62
C SER A 88 1.62 -15.77 0.12
N PHE A 89 2.68 -15.90 -0.66
CA PHE A 89 2.65 -15.88 -2.11
C PHE A 89 3.48 -17.06 -2.64
N ASN A 90 2.84 -17.98 -3.36
CA ASN A 90 3.48 -19.19 -3.90
C ASN A 90 4.28 -19.98 -2.84
N GLY A 91 3.75 -20.12 -1.63
CA GLY A 91 4.38 -20.86 -0.54
C GLY A 91 5.52 -20.12 0.18
N GLN A 92 5.75 -18.85 -0.13
CA GLN A 92 6.75 -18.00 0.54
C GLN A 92 6.08 -16.77 1.16
N ASP A 93 6.60 -16.33 2.31
CA ASP A 93 6.14 -15.09 2.93
C ASP A 93 6.89 -13.90 2.35
N LEU A 94 6.15 -13.02 1.67
CA LEU A 94 6.67 -11.77 1.12
C LEU A 94 6.16 -10.58 1.93
N ALA A 95 6.98 -9.53 1.99
CA ALA A 95 6.56 -8.25 2.53
C ALA A 95 5.59 -7.56 1.54
N GLY A 96 4.76 -6.66 2.06
CA GLY A 96 3.85 -5.88 1.25
C GLY A 96 3.27 -4.69 2.01
N PHE A 97 2.55 -3.85 1.27
CA PHE A 97 1.81 -2.72 1.81
C PHE A 97 0.32 -2.92 1.60
N LEU A 98 -0.47 -2.78 2.67
CA LEU A 98 -1.92 -2.77 2.56
C LEU A 98 -2.36 -1.44 1.95
N LEU A 99 -2.94 -1.46 0.76
CA LEU A 99 -3.36 -0.25 0.05
C LEU A 99 -4.73 0.23 0.51
N GLU A 100 -5.68 -0.70 0.62
CA GLU A 100 -7.06 -0.41 1.02
C GLU A 100 -7.75 -1.66 1.58
N ARG A 101 -8.87 -1.45 2.27
CA ARG A 101 -9.78 -2.52 2.69
C ARG A 101 -11.10 -2.43 1.96
N LEU A 102 -11.63 -3.58 1.54
CA LEU A 102 -12.81 -3.70 0.71
C LEU A 102 -13.82 -4.65 1.37
N ALA A 103 -15.11 -4.43 1.09
CA ALA A 103 -16.17 -5.34 1.54
C ALA A 103 -16.11 -6.68 0.78
N GLU A 104 -15.80 -6.63 -0.51
CA GLU A 104 -15.80 -7.78 -1.42
C GLU A 104 -14.58 -7.72 -2.34
N SER A 105 -14.23 -8.87 -2.92
CA SER A 105 -13.13 -9.01 -3.89
C SER A 105 -13.69 -9.44 -5.24
N ASP A 106 -13.18 -8.84 -6.30
CA ASP A 106 -13.51 -9.17 -7.68
C ASP A 106 -12.74 -10.39 -8.21
N ALA A 107 -11.83 -10.97 -7.41
CA ALA A 107 -10.89 -12.01 -7.85
C ALA A 107 -11.56 -13.35 -8.21
N GLY A 108 -12.85 -13.55 -7.89
CA GLY A 108 -13.63 -14.74 -8.23
C GLY A 108 -13.09 -16.06 -7.66
N THR A 109 -12.09 -16.00 -6.77
CA THR A 109 -11.34 -17.15 -6.24
C THR A 109 -11.27 -17.06 -4.72
N THR A 110 -10.96 -18.19 -4.08
CA THR A 110 -10.79 -18.24 -2.63
C THR A 110 -9.59 -17.38 -2.21
N LEU A 111 -9.85 -16.37 -1.39
CA LEU A 111 -8.82 -15.48 -0.86
C LEU A 111 -7.91 -16.21 0.13
N LEU A 112 -6.61 -16.00 -0.02
CA LEU A 112 -5.63 -16.42 0.99
C LEU A 112 -5.73 -15.49 2.22
N PRO A 113 -5.59 -16.01 3.44
CA PRO A 113 -5.56 -15.18 4.62
C PRO A 113 -4.28 -14.33 4.67
N LEU A 114 -4.39 -13.11 5.19
CA LEU A 114 -3.25 -12.27 5.53
C LEU A 114 -2.36 -13.00 6.54
N ALA A 115 -1.05 -13.10 6.28
CA ALA A 115 -0.16 -13.90 7.11
C ALA A 115 0.19 -13.18 8.42
N LYS A 116 0.49 -11.87 8.36
CA LYS A 116 0.82 -11.05 9.54
C LYS A 116 0.76 -9.55 9.23
N VAL A 117 0.34 -8.73 10.19
CA VAL A 117 0.64 -7.28 10.20
C VAL A 117 2.00 -7.06 10.87
N VAL A 118 2.93 -6.41 10.16
CA VAL A 118 4.31 -6.23 10.65
C VAL A 118 4.37 -5.14 11.71
N SER A 119 3.67 -4.03 11.46
CA SER A 119 3.55 -2.88 12.36
C SER A 119 2.23 -2.19 12.06
N PRO A 120 1.41 -1.82 13.06
CA PRO A 120 0.11 -1.18 12.85
C PRO A 120 0.24 0.30 12.45
N VAL A 121 1.46 0.85 12.40
CA VAL A 121 1.72 2.24 12.02
C VAL A 121 1.61 2.39 10.50
N PRO A 122 0.69 3.24 9.98
CA PRO A 122 0.60 3.52 8.55
C PRO A 122 1.84 4.30 8.10
N VAL A 123 2.65 3.68 7.23
CA VAL A 123 3.86 4.28 6.67
C VAL A 123 3.69 4.71 5.22
N LEU A 124 2.80 4.04 4.49
CA LEU A 124 2.47 4.38 3.12
C LEU A 124 1.26 5.30 3.12
N THR A 125 1.50 6.61 3.18
CA THR A 125 0.44 7.61 2.98
C THR A 125 0.06 7.69 1.49
N PRO A 126 -1.14 8.21 1.16
CA PRO A 126 -1.54 8.43 -0.24
C PRO A 126 -0.53 9.28 -1.00
N ALA A 127 0.00 10.35 -0.39
CA ALA A 127 1.00 11.21 -1.02
C ALA A 127 2.30 10.46 -1.34
N VAL A 128 2.78 9.59 -0.45
CA VAL A 128 3.97 8.75 -0.70
C VAL A 128 3.71 7.76 -1.82
N ARG A 129 2.53 7.12 -1.83
CA ARG A 129 2.11 6.20 -2.89
C ARG A 129 2.07 6.90 -4.25
N ASP A 130 1.43 8.06 -4.32
CA ASP A 130 1.23 8.79 -5.56
C ASP A 130 2.57 9.33 -6.10
N LEU A 131 3.44 9.81 -5.21
CA LEU A 131 4.81 10.19 -5.57
C LEU A 131 5.62 8.99 -6.08
N ALA A 132 5.56 7.86 -5.37
CA ALA A 132 6.28 6.65 -5.76
C ALA A 132 5.79 6.12 -7.13
N ALA A 133 4.48 6.17 -7.37
CA ALA A 133 3.87 5.81 -8.65
C ALA A 133 4.34 6.75 -9.77
N ALA A 134 4.38 8.06 -9.53
CA ALA A 134 4.89 9.02 -10.51
C ALA A 134 6.38 8.80 -10.83
N VAL A 135 7.20 8.47 -9.83
CA VAL A 135 8.61 8.11 -10.03
C VAL A 135 8.74 6.83 -10.84
N ALA A 136 8.02 5.77 -10.47
CA ALA A 136 8.03 4.50 -11.21
C ALA A 136 7.63 4.71 -12.68
N ALA A 137 6.55 5.45 -12.94
CA ALA A 137 6.10 5.78 -14.29
C ALA A 137 7.14 6.59 -15.08
N ARG A 138 7.80 7.58 -14.44
CA ARG A 138 8.79 8.45 -15.09
C ARG A 138 10.05 7.69 -15.50
N TYR A 139 10.47 6.72 -14.70
CA TYR A 139 11.73 5.99 -14.89
C TYR A 139 11.54 4.56 -15.41
N ALA A 140 10.32 4.21 -15.84
CA ALA A 140 9.96 2.85 -16.28
C ALA A 140 10.34 1.77 -15.25
N GLY A 141 10.21 2.09 -13.96
CA GLY A 141 10.41 1.17 -12.83
C GLY A 141 9.10 0.59 -12.31
N THR A 142 9.19 -0.22 -11.26
CA THR A 142 8.03 -0.77 -10.54
C THR A 142 7.71 0.06 -9.30
N LEU A 143 6.44 0.15 -8.93
CA LEU A 143 6.02 0.82 -7.69
C LEU A 143 6.63 0.11 -6.47
N SER A 144 6.64 -1.23 -6.47
CA SER A 144 7.32 -2.06 -5.48
C SER A 144 8.80 -1.67 -5.27
N ASP A 145 9.58 -1.51 -6.35
CA ASP A 145 11.00 -1.15 -6.25
C ASP A 145 11.22 0.27 -5.72
N VAL A 146 10.34 1.22 -6.05
CA VAL A 146 10.43 2.58 -5.52
C VAL A 146 10.06 2.60 -4.04
N LEU A 147 9.00 1.90 -3.64
CA LEU A 147 8.53 1.87 -2.26
C LEU A 147 9.51 1.20 -1.30
N ARG A 148 10.17 0.11 -1.71
CA ARG A 148 11.20 -0.52 -0.85
C ARG A 148 12.41 0.37 -0.60
N LEU A 149 12.68 1.33 -1.48
CA LEU A 149 13.74 2.33 -1.32
C LEU A 149 13.26 3.55 -0.53
N ALA A 150 12.02 3.98 -0.77
CA ALA A 150 11.41 5.13 -0.11
C ALA A 150 11.06 4.85 1.37
N VAL A 151 10.69 3.63 1.69
CA VAL A 151 10.29 3.21 3.04
C VAL A 151 11.30 2.19 3.57
N PRO A 152 12.24 2.59 4.44
CA PRO A 152 13.24 1.67 4.99
C PRO A 152 12.60 0.46 5.68
N PRO A 153 13.16 -0.75 5.56
CA PRO A 153 12.64 -1.93 6.24
C PRO A 153 12.62 -1.70 7.76
N ARG A 154 11.47 -1.94 8.40
CA ARG A 154 11.34 -1.72 9.85
C ARG A 154 12.05 -2.83 10.64
N VAL A 155 12.83 -2.43 11.64
CA VAL A 155 13.46 -3.36 12.59
C VAL A 155 12.56 -3.48 13.80
N ALA A 156 11.97 -4.66 14.01
CA ALA A 156 10.96 -4.95 15.05
C ALA A 156 11.39 -4.60 16.51
N ARG A 157 12.67 -4.35 16.75
CA ARG A 157 13.19 -3.92 18.07
C ARG A 157 12.85 -2.45 18.38
N LEU A 158 12.91 -1.56 17.38
CA LEU A 158 12.67 -0.12 17.59
C LEU A 158 11.20 0.20 17.86
N ASP A 159 10.27 -0.54 17.24
CA ASP A 159 8.83 -0.28 17.37
C ASP A 159 8.29 -0.55 18.78
N LYS A 160 8.97 -1.38 19.59
CA LYS A 160 8.60 -1.61 21.01
C LYS A 160 9.05 -0.49 21.93
N GLU A 161 10.13 0.21 21.58
CA GLU A 161 10.67 1.33 22.37
C GLU A 161 9.99 2.67 22.02
N PHE A 162 9.43 2.82 20.81
CA PHE A 162 8.79 4.06 20.37
C PHE A 162 7.40 3.81 19.74
N PRO A 163 6.34 3.54 20.53
CA PRO A 163 5.02 3.23 20.00
C PRO A 163 4.32 4.37 19.22
N ALA A 164 4.74 5.63 19.37
CA ALA A 164 4.18 6.75 18.62
C ALA A 164 5.06 8.01 18.79
N ALA A 165 6.09 8.14 17.97
CA ALA A 165 6.81 9.41 17.80
C ALA A 165 6.99 9.71 16.30
N ALA A 166 5.89 9.60 15.55
CA ALA A 166 5.81 10.01 14.14
C ALA A 166 4.36 10.28 13.68
N VAL A 167 3.46 10.58 14.61
CA VAL A 167 2.20 11.26 14.31
C VAL A 167 2.22 12.57 15.10
N GLN A 168 3.22 13.40 14.82
CA GLN A 168 3.01 14.83 14.90
C GLN A 168 2.57 15.23 13.51
N ASP A 169 1.29 15.57 13.44
CA ASP A 169 0.59 16.30 12.40
C ASP A 169 1.40 16.52 11.11
N GLY A 170 0.93 15.89 10.05
CA GLY A 170 0.82 16.64 8.80
C GLY A 170 -0.04 17.85 9.11
N GLY A 171 0.60 18.93 9.55
CA GLY A 171 -0.03 20.22 9.69
C GLY A 171 -0.62 20.55 8.32
N GLU A 172 -1.94 20.52 8.25
CA GLU A 172 -2.73 21.23 7.27
C GLU A 172 -2.06 22.62 7.08
N PRO A 173 -1.54 22.99 5.90
CA PRO A 173 -1.27 24.39 5.66
C PRO A 173 -2.61 25.10 5.83
N ALA A 174 -2.71 25.94 6.86
CA ALA A 174 -3.90 26.70 7.17
C ALA A 174 -4.48 27.32 5.88
N PRO A 175 -5.82 27.38 5.75
CA PRO A 175 -6.45 27.75 4.49
C PRO A 175 -5.98 29.15 4.09
N ALA A 176 -5.25 29.24 2.98
CA ALA A 176 -5.00 30.50 2.33
C ALA A 176 -6.33 30.96 1.74
N ASP A 177 -6.98 31.92 2.40
CA ASP A 177 -8.20 32.56 1.92
C ASP A 177 -7.99 33.09 0.49
N PRO A 178 -8.84 32.72 -0.48
CA PRO A 178 -8.81 33.25 -1.82
C PRO A 178 -9.53 34.61 -1.83
N GLY A 179 -8.79 35.67 -1.56
CA GLY A 179 -9.27 37.06 -1.58
C GLY A 179 -8.46 37.96 -2.51
N THR A 180 -8.80 37.93 -3.79
CA THR A 180 -8.77 39.03 -4.78
C THR A 180 -7.64 40.09 -4.71
N VAL A 181 -6.72 39.91 -5.65
CA VAL A 181 -5.79 40.85 -6.32
C VAL A 181 -5.91 42.36 -6.02
N SER A 182 -4.78 42.96 -5.62
CA SER A 182 -4.33 44.24 -6.21
C SER A 182 -2.87 44.54 -5.87
N GLY A 183 -2.04 44.55 -6.92
CA GLY A 183 -0.96 45.52 -7.07
C GLY A 183 0.28 45.37 -6.20
N GLY A 184 1.21 44.52 -6.66
CA GLY A 184 2.66 44.72 -6.54
C GLY A 184 3.24 44.64 -5.13
N GLU A 185 3.83 43.49 -4.77
CA GLU A 185 4.76 43.48 -3.63
C GLU A 185 5.84 42.41 -3.76
N ALA A 186 6.98 42.75 -3.15
CA ALA A 186 8.28 42.13 -3.23
C ALA A 186 8.31 40.68 -2.73
N ALA A 187 9.28 39.94 -3.26
CA ALA A 187 9.71 38.63 -2.80
C ALA A 187 9.91 38.60 -1.27
N PRO A 188 9.66 37.45 -0.60
CA PRO A 188 9.91 37.34 0.83
C PRO A 188 11.40 37.53 1.08
N ALA A 189 11.75 38.63 1.75
CA ALA A 189 13.10 38.89 2.19
C ALA A 189 13.50 37.83 3.22
N VAL A 190 14.35 36.89 2.81
CA VAL A 190 15.10 36.01 3.70
C VAL A 190 15.95 36.89 4.61
N THR A 191 15.43 37.19 5.81
CA THR A 191 16.13 38.06 6.76
C THR A 191 16.77 37.19 7.83
N GLY A 192 18.10 37.04 7.72
CA GLY A 192 18.98 36.33 8.64
C GLY A 192 20.02 35.53 7.84
N LEU A 193 21.29 35.92 7.74
CA LEU A 193 22.21 36.21 8.84
C LEU A 193 23.30 37.21 8.41
N PRO A 194 23.88 37.99 9.34
CA PRO A 194 25.21 38.58 9.13
C PRO A 194 26.24 37.44 9.19
N GLY A 195 26.62 36.94 8.03
CA GLY A 195 27.64 35.90 7.86
C GLY A 195 27.60 35.39 6.42
N THR A 196 28.74 35.41 5.74
CA THR A 196 28.91 34.88 4.38
C THR A 196 28.23 33.52 4.24
N SER A 197 27.24 33.41 3.35
CA SER A 197 26.60 32.14 2.98
C SER A 197 27.67 31.09 2.69
N ALA A 198 27.50 29.85 3.16
CA ALA A 198 28.44 28.76 2.88
C ALA A 198 28.66 28.54 1.36
N TRP A 199 27.73 29.03 0.52
CA TRP A 199 27.85 29.05 -0.93
C TRP A 199 28.90 30.03 -1.46
N SER A 200 29.35 31.03 -0.70
CA SER A 200 30.39 31.98 -1.13
C SER A 200 31.76 31.32 -1.29
N ALA A 201 31.99 30.17 -0.67
CA ALA A 201 33.20 29.37 -0.86
C ALA A 201 33.29 28.77 -2.28
N TYR A 202 32.17 28.68 -3.00
CA TYR A 202 32.10 28.13 -4.35
C TYR A 202 32.08 29.26 -5.38
N ARG A 203 32.94 29.17 -6.39
CA ARG A 203 33.04 30.15 -7.49
C ARG A 203 31.66 30.51 -8.08
N ASN A 204 30.80 29.52 -8.30
CA ASN A 204 29.48 29.71 -8.90
C ASN A 204 28.33 29.77 -7.88
N GLY A 205 28.61 29.67 -6.58
CA GLY A 205 27.58 29.64 -5.54
C GLY A 205 26.69 30.89 -5.52
N PRO A 206 27.25 32.12 -5.55
CA PRO A 206 26.44 33.34 -5.62
C PRO A 206 25.57 33.44 -6.89
N ALA A 207 26.02 32.90 -8.02
CA ALA A 207 25.21 32.87 -9.25
C ALA A 207 24.07 31.86 -9.15
N PHE A 208 24.33 30.68 -8.58
CA PHE A 208 23.33 29.64 -8.31
C PHE A 208 22.23 30.15 -7.38
N LEU A 209 22.60 30.80 -6.26
CA LEU A 209 21.64 31.39 -5.32
C LEU A 209 20.79 32.49 -5.94
N ARG A 210 21.37 33.35 -6.79
CA ARG A 210 20.59 34.35 -7.54
C ARG A 210 19.59 33.73 -8.51
N HIS A 211 19.97 32.64 -9.18
CA HIS A 211 19.06 31.95 -10.10
C HIS A 211 17.92 31.23 -9.36
N LEU A 212 18.20 30.63 -8.20
CA LEU A 212 17.15 30.09 -7.32
C LEU A 212 16.23 31.20 -6.77
N GLY A 213 16.81 32.30 -6.26
CA GLY A 213 16.06 33.42 -5.68
C GLY A 213 15.21 34.19 -6.70
N SER A 214 15.51 34.05 -8.00
CA SER A 214 14.68 34.57 -9.10
C SER A 214 13.60 33.58 -9.57
N GLY A 215 13.41 32.45 -8.87
CA GLY A 215 12.41 31.43 -9.19
C GLY A 215 12.86 30.42 -10.25
N GLY A 216 14.13 30.44 -10.66
CA GLY A 216 14.68 29.45 -11.58
C GLY A 216 14.91 28.09 -10.92
N SER A 217 15.12 27.06 -11.73
CA SER A 217 15.43 25.69 -11.29
C SER A 217 16.84 25.26 -11.76
N PRO A 218 17.92 25.89 -11.27
CA PRO A 218 19.27 25.58 -11.70
C PRO A 218 19.68 24.19 -11.21
N ARG A 219 20.52 23.50 -11.99
CA ARG A 219 21.11 22.22 -11.61
C ARG A 219 22.60 22.41 -11.34
N ALA A 220 23.10 21.85 -10.26
CA ALA A 220 24.51 21.88 -9.90
C ALA A 220 24.95 20.56 -9.27
N VAL A 221 26.22 20.22 -9.47
CA VAL A 221 26.92 19.17 -8.72
C VAL A 221 27.88 19.88 -7.78
N ILE A 222 27.82 19.55 -6.49
CA ILE A 222 28.67 20.15 -5.47
C ILE A 222 29.54 19.07 -4.83
N ASN A 223 30.79 19.42 -4.53
CA ASN A 223 31.64 18.65 -3.64
C ASN A 223 31.77 19.40 -2.32
N PRO A 224 31.23 18.89 -1.20
CA PRO A 224 31.34 19.57 0.09
C PRO A 224 32.81 19.68 0.50
N LEU A 225 33.26 20.90 0.82
CA LEU A 225 34.64 21.15 1.25
C LEU A 225 34.93 20.59 2.65
N GLN A 226 33.88 20.39 3.47
CA GLN A 226 33.96 19.79 4.80
C GLN A 226 32.84 18.75 4.98
N GLY A 227 33.19 17.61 5.56
CA GLY A 227 32.21 16.55 5.87
C GLY A 227 31.31 16.86 7.07
N TYR A 228 31.82 17.61 8.06
CA TYR A 228 31.10 17.95 9.30
C TYR A 228 31.52 19.34 9.81
N GLY A 229 30.78 19.85 10.80
CA GLY A 229 31.07 21.13 11.47
C GLY A 229 30.35 22.34 10.86
N PRO A 230 30.73 23.56 11.25
CA PRO A 230 30.06 24.80 10.83
C PRO A 230 30.06 25.06 9.31
N GLY A 231 31.00 24.46 8.58
CA GLY A 231 31.07 24.49 7.11
C GLY A 231 30.67 23.18 6.43
N GLY A 232 30.06 22.25 7.18
CA GLY A 232 29.67 20.93 6.67
C GLY A 232 28.49 20.97 5.70
N TRP A 233 28.36 19.92 4.89
CA TRP A 233 27.29 19.81 3.88
C TRP A 233 25.85 20.03 4.37
N PRO A 234 25.43 19.69 5.62
CA PRO A 234 24.05 19.94 6.05
C PRO A 234 23.67 21.42 6.03
N ARG A 235 24.64 22.33 6.23
CA ARG A 235 24.43 23.79 6.17
C ARG A 235 24.31 24.33 4.74
N LEU A 236 24.62 23.52 3.72
CA LEU A 236 24.43 23.90 2.31
C LEU A 236 22.99 23.61 1.82
N LEU A 237 22.26 22.72 2.50
CA LEU A 237 20.89 22.33 2.14
C LEU A 237 19.81 23.04 2.98
N ALA A 238 20.19 23.60 4.14
CA ALA A 238 19.31 24.36 5.03
C ALA A 238 19.22 25.83 4.61
#